data_AF-A0AAD4F6T5-F1
#
_entry.id   AF-A0AAD4F6T5-F1
#
_cell.length_a   1.000
_cell.length_b   1.000
_cell.length_c   1.000
_cell.angle_alpha   90.00
_cell.angle_beta   90.00
_cell.angle_gamma   90.00
#
_symmetry.space_group_name_H-M   'P 1'
#
loop_
_entity.id
_entity.type
_entity.pdbx_description
1 polymer ?
#
loop_
_entity_poly.entity_id
_entity_poly.type
_entity_poly.pdbx_seq_one_letter_code
_entity_poly.pdbx_strand_id
1 'polypeptide(L)'
;MSAFHISSAIRSRSRMARRLGFESVSALESWEEEVVLDHFANFICDYLALGYTVAPDKRGFVEFVDLDKAVEERIEMLEERRFEMVLDPDKSEWTVRDHYKQFVVGVVADDIWLGRYGVEGAEICKRDWTARQTTVKMVMFLEFLVQEWVDGPGDASVREKAGHGQMYRV
;
A
#
# COMPACT_ATOMS: atom_id res chain seq x y z
N MET A 1 29.41 -7.06 -13.42
CA MET A 1 29.13 -6.81 -11.98
C MET A 1 27.62 -6.81 -11.74
N SER A 2 26.95 -7.97 -11.60
CA SER A 2 25.47 -8.02 -11.59
C SER A 2 24.80 -8.85 -10.47
N ALA A 3 25.52 -9.32 -9.45
CA ALA A 3 24.93 -10.15 -8.40
C ALA A 3 24.49 -9.39 -7.13
N PHE A 4 25.07 -8.20 -6.86
CA PHE A 4 24.90 -7.53 -5.56
C PHE A 4 23.60 -6.70 -5.44
N HIS A 5 23.05 -6.18 -6.54
CA HIS A 5 21.87 -5.30 -6.52
C HIS A 5 20.53 -6.03 -6.53
N ILE A 6 20.44 -7.13 -7.28
CA ILE A 6 19.34 -8.09 -7.17
C ILE A 6 19.17 -8.52 -5.71
N SER A 7 20.28 -8.72 -5.00
CA SER A 7 20.24 -9.15 -3.60
C SER A 7 19.57 -8.14 -2.65
N SER A 8 19.58 -6.83 -2.93
CA SER A 8 18.98 -5.83 -2.02
C SER A 8 17.47 -5.71 -2.18
N ALA A 9 16.99 -5.64 -3.43
CA ALA A 9 15.56 -5.61 -3.74
C ALA A 9 14.87 -6.93 -3.34
N ILE A 10 15.49 -8.07 -3.67
CA ILE A 10 15.00 -9.38 -3.22
C ILE A 10 14.97 -9.47 -1.70
N ARG A 11 15.99 -8.94 -1.00
CA ARG A 11 15.99 -8.89 0.48
C ARG A 11 14.89 -7.98 1.03
N SER A 12 14.55 -6.89 0.34
CA SER A 12 13.46 -5.98 0.74
C SER A 12 12.09 -6.65 0.57
N ARG A 13 11.79 -7.18 -0.62
CA ARG A 13 10.54 -7.90 -0.91
C ARG A 13 10.38 -9.16 -0.05
N SER A 14 11.44 -9.94 0.15
CA SER A 14 11.41 -11.11 1.06
C SER A 14 11.12 -10.72 2.51
N ARG A 15 11.66 -9.58 2.96
CA ARG A 15 11.39 -9.05 4.30
C ARG A 15 9.96 -8.53 4.41
N MET A 16 9.43 -7.89 3.36
CA MET A 16 8.06 -7.41 3.31
C MET A 16 7.07 -8.58 3.35
N ALA A 17 7.22 -9.57 2.46
CA ALA A 17 6.42 -10.78 2.44
C ALA A 17 6.34 -11.43 3.83
N ARG A 18 7.50 -11.60 4.51
CA ARG A 18 7.54 -12.15 5.87
C ARG A 18 6.84 -11.25 6.91
N ARG A 19 7.02 -9.93 6.85
CA ARG A 19 6.38 -8.98 7.79
C ARG A 19 4.88 -8.97 7.63
N LEU A 20 4.39 -9.16 6.41
CA LEU A 20 2.99 -9.28 6.08
C LEU A 20 2.48 -10.72 6.17
N GLY A 21 3.28 -11.68 6.64
CA GLY A 21 2.82 -13.05 6.86
C GLY A 21 2.45 -13.81 5.57
N PHE A 22 3.10 -13.50 4.45
CA PHE A 22 3.04 -14.32 3.24
C PHE A 22 4.12 -15.42 3.30
N GLU A 23 3.79 -16.59 2.76
CA GLU A 23 4.68 -17.77 2.73
C GLU A 23 5.86 -17.59 1.77
N SER A 24 5.68 -16.78 0.72
CA SER A 24 6.70 -16.49 -0.29
C SER A 24 6.53 -15.10 -0.90
N VAL A 25 7.54 -14.64 -1.64
CA VAL A 25 7.45 -13.40 -2.43
C VAL A 25 6.44 -13.55 -3.56
N SER A 26 6.34 -14.73 -4.19
CA SER A 26 5.36 -14.99 -5.24
C SER A 26 3.92 -14.87 -4.73
N ALA A 27 3.64 -15.34 -3.50
CA ALA A 27 2.32 -15.20 -2.89
C ALA A 27 1.96 -13.73 -2.60
N LEU A 28 2.96 -12.92 -2.22
CA LEU A 28 2.78 -11.47 -2.09
C LEU A 28 2.48 -10.83 -3.45
N GLU A 29 3.19 -11.22 -4.51
CA GLU A 29 3.04 -10.68 -5.87
C GLU A 29 1.66 -10.96 -6.46
N SER A 30 1.18 -12.21 -6.33
CA SER A 30 -0.17 -12.55 -6.79
C SER A 30 -1.25 -11.77 -6.05
N TRP A 31 -1.10 -11.60 -4.73
CA TRP A 31 -2.03 -10.78 -3.95
C TRP A 31 -1.95 -9.29 -4.32
N GLU A 32 -0.75 -8.77 -4.62
CA GLU A 32 -0.57 -7.41 -5.10
C GLU A 32 -1.40 -7.16 -6.37
N GLU A 33 -1.30 -8.08 -7.35
CA GLU A 33 -2.02 -8.03 -8.61
C GLU A 33 -3.55 -8.14 -8.46
N GLU A 34 -4.02 -8.92 -7.49
CA GLU A 34 -5.45 -9.20 -7.34
C GLU A 34 -6.26 -8.09 -6.66
N VAL A 35 -5.68 -7.37 -5.67
CA VAL A 35 -6.45 -6.39 -4.90
C VAL A 35 -5.70 -5.10 -4.58
N VAL A 36 -4.38 -5.14 -4.41
CA VAL A 36 -3.63 -3.97 -3.90
C VAL A 36 -3.36 -2.94 -4.98
N LEU A 37 -2.98 -3.38 -6.17
CA LEU A 37 -2.50 -2.47 -7.22
C LEU A 37 -3.56 -1.44 -7.61
N ASP A 38 -4.84 -1.82 -7.61
CA ASP A 38 -5.95 -0.89 -7.86
C ASP A 38 -6.05 0.18 -6.77
N HIS A 39 -6.02 -0.21 -5.50
CA HIS A 39 -6.03 0.75 -4.37
C HIS A 39 -4.80 1.64 -4.36
N PHE A 40 -3.64 1.08 -4.70
CA PHE A 40 -2.40 1.84 -4.79
C PHE A 40 -2.43 2.85 -5.94
N ALA A 41 -2.93 2.45 -7.12
CA ALA A 41 -3.08 3.35 -8.25
C ALA A 41 -4.01 4.52 -7.93
N ASN A 42 -5.15 4.25 -7.29
CA ASN A 42 -6.06 5.29 -6.80
C ASN A 42 -5.38 6.22 -5.80
N PHE A 43 -4.66 5.65 -4.82
CA PHE A 43 -3.89 6.44 -3.86
C PHE A 43 -2.90 7.37 -4.57
N ILE A 44 -2.12 6.90 -5.54
CA ILE A 44 -1.17 7.73 -6.29
C ILE A 44 -1.89 8.85 -7.07
N CYS A 45 -2.99 8.52 -7.75
CA CYS A 45 -3.74 9.48 -8.56
C CYS A 45 -4.33 10.61 -7.71
N ASP A 46 -4.88 10.30 -6.54
CA ASP A 46 -5.53 11.31 -5.69
C ASP A 46 -4.52 12.02 -4.78
N TYR A 47 -3.66 11.25 -4.11
CA TYR A 47 -2.77 11.78 -3.06
C TYR A 47 -1.63 12.62 -3.62
N LEU A 48 -0.93 12.13 -4.65
CA LEU A 48 0.22 12.84 -5.20
C LEU A 48 -0.19 13.96 -6.17
N ALA A 49 -1.33 13.85 -6.85
CA ALA A 49 -1.86 14.95 -7.66
C ALA A 49 -2.15 16.19 -6.81
N LEU A 50 -2.52 16.00 -5.54
CA LEU A 50 -2.75 17.06 -4.56
C LEU A 50 -1.45 17.57 -3.90
N GLY A 51 -0.29 17.02 -4.27
CA GLY A 51 1.02 17.46 -3.78
C GLY A 51 1.30 17.06 -2.32
N TYR A 52 0.60 16.07 -1.78
CA TYR A 52 0.84 15.60 -0.42
C TYR A 52 2.12 14.76 -0.34
N THR A 53 2.91 14.96 0.72
CA THR A 53 4.22 14.28 0.87
C THR A 53 4.49 13.70 2.26
N VAL A 54 3.54 13.79 3.19
CA VAL A 54 3.78 13.46 4.61
C VAL A 54 2.93 12.29 5.04
N ALA A 55 3.57 11.19 5.47
CA ALA A 55 2.87 10.07 6.07
C ALA A 55 2.29 10.45 7.46
N PRO A 56 1.11 9.92 7.83
CA PRO A 56 0.52 10.20 9.14
C PRO A 56 1.29 9.53 10.29
N ASP A 57 1.21 10.09 11.49
CA ASP A 57 1.68 9.39 12.70
C ASP A 57 0.87 8.12 12.93
N LYS A 58 1.54 6.96 12.84
CA LYS A 58 0.89 5.64 12.90
C LYS A 58 0.11 5.42 14.20
N ARG A 59 0.51 6.03 15.33
CA ARG A 59 -0.19 5.83 16.61
C ARG A 59 -1.54 6.53 16.60
N GLY A 60 -1.56 7.83 16.31
CA GLY A 60 -2.83 8.57 16.19
C GLY A 60 -3.68 8.12 15.01
N PHE A 61 -3.07 7.56 13.97
CA PHE A 61 -3.80 7.07 12.80
C PHE A 61 -4.64 5.83 13.08
N VAL A 62 -4.19 4.91 13.92
CA VAL A 62 -4.97 3.70 14.27
C VAL A 62 -6.31 4.07 14.90
N GLU A 63 -6.31 5.02 15.84
CA GLU A 63 -7.53 5.49 16.52
C GLU A 63 -8.46 6.23 15.54
N PHE A 64 -7.90 6.97 14.59
CA PHE A 64 -8.65 7.69 13.58
C PHE A 64 -9.38 6.76 12.59
N VAL A 65 -8.75 5.66 12.18
CA VAL A 65 -9.32 4.76 11.17
C VAL A 65 -10.53 4.00 11.71
N ASP A 66 -10.48 3.56 12.98
CA ASP A 66 -11.43 2.60 13.57
C ASP A 66 -11.73 1.45 12.59
N LEU A 67 -10.72 0.60 12.36
CA LEU A 67 -10.68 -0.28 11.18
C LEU A 67 -11.87 -1.23 11.09
N ASP A 68 -12.26 -1.86 12.20
CA ASP A 68 -13.35 -2.83 12.21
C ASP A 68 -14.64 -2.18 11.71
N LYS A 69 -14.98 -1.02 12.29
CA LYS A 69 -16.15 -0.24 11.89
C LYS A 69 -16.07 0.23 10.45
N ALA A 70 -14.95 0.82 10.04
CA ALA A 70 -14.80 1.37 8.70
C ALA A 70 -14.84 0.28 7.60
N VAL A 71 -14.31 -0.91 7.90
CA VAL A 71 -14.37 -2.08 7.00
C VAL A 71 -15.79 -2.60 6.91
N GLU A 72 -16.51 -2.75 8.02
CA GLU A 72 -17.91 -3.16 8.03
C GLU A 72 -18.78 -2.20 7.20
N GLU A 73 -18.65 -0.89 7.41
CA GLU A 73 -19.35 0.14 6.65
C GLU A 73 -19.07 0.04 5.14
N ARG A 74 -17.80 -0.17 4.75
CA ARG A 74 -17.45 -0.32 3.33
C ARG A 74 -18.02 -1.60 2.72
N ILE A 75 -17.99 -2.71 3.44
CA ILE A 75 -18.56 -3.98 2.98
C ILE A 75 -20.09 -3.86 2.82
N GLU A 76 -20.77 -3.21 3.75
CA GLU A 76 -22.20 -2.91 3.63
C GLU A 76 -22.48 -2.11 2.34
N MET A 77 -21.70 -1.05 2.06
CA MET A 77 -21.84 -0.29 0.82
C MET A 77 -21.62 -1.14 -0.44
N LEU A 78 -20.68 -2.09 -0.43
CA LEU A 78 -20.47 -3.04 -1.54
C LEU A 78 -21.69 -3.96 -1.73
N GLU A 79 -22.25 -4.49 -0.63
CA GLU A 79 -23.43 -5.37 -0.66
C GLU A 79 -24.69 -4.62 -1.11
N GLU A 80 -24.84 -3.36 -0.71
CA GLU A 80 -25.90 -2.44 -1.14
C GLU A 80 -25.69 -1.90 -2.57
N ARG A 81 -24.61 -2.30 -3.26
CA ARG A 81 -24.24 -1.85 -4.61
C ARG A 81 -24.05 -0.33 -4.73
N ARG A 82 -23.62 0.32 -3.65
CA ARG A 82 -23.29 1.77 -3.61
C ARG A 82 -21.89 2.02 -4.16
N PHE A 83 -21.61 1.50 -5.36
CA PHE A 83 -20.26 1.47 -5.94
C PHE A 83 -19.65 2.86 -6.13
N GLU A 84 -20.46 3.87 -6.48
CA GLU A 84 -19.98 5.25 -6.61
C GLU A 84 -19.31 5.73 -5.31
N MET A 85 -19.92 5.46 -4.16
CA MET A 85 -19.36 5.86 -2.86
C MET A 85 -18.11 5.07 -2.47
N VAL A 86 -17.93 3.88 -3.01
CA VAL A 86 -16.84 2.96 -2.67
C VAL A 86 -15.62 3.18 -3.56
N LEU A 87 -15.87 3.38 -4.86
CA LEU A 87 -14.87 3.44 -5.93
C LEU A 87 -14.46 4.88 -6.24
N ASP A 88 -15.40 5.82 -6.21
CA ASP A 88 -15.16 7.23 -6.54
C ASP A 88 -15.90 8.16 -5.56
N PRO A 89 -15.55 8.11 -4.25
CA PRO A 89 -16.13 9.01 -3.27
C PRO A 89 -15.78 10.47 -3.61
N ASP A 90 -16.59 11.41 -3.13
CA ASP A 90 -16.21 12.82 -3.16
C ASP A 90 -15.01 13.08 -2.22
N LYS A 91 -13.93 13.62 -2.78
CA LYS A 91 -12.64 13.85 -2.11
C LYS A 91 -12.32 15.33 -1.89
N SER A 92 -13.26 16.24 -2.16
CA SER A 92 -12.98 17.68 -2.16
C SER A 92 -12.43 18.20 -0.83
N GLU A 93 -12.83 17.59 0.28
CA GLU A 93 -12.44 17.96 1.65
C GLU A 93 -11.44 16.96 2.29
N TRP A 94 -10.90 16.02 1.51
CA TRP A 94 -10.04 14.98 2.06
C TRP A 94 -8.69 15.53 2.52
N THR A 95 -8.28 15.10 3.71
CA THR A 95 -6.93 15.31 4.21
C THR A 95 -6.00 14.18 3.76
N VAL A 96 -4.71 14.34 4.05
CA VAL A 96 -3.71 13.27 3.96
C VAL A 96 -4.19 11.99 4.65
N ARG A 97 -4.78 12.10 5.85
CA ARG A 97 -5.20 10.92 6.63
C ARG A 97 -6.35 10.20 5.97
N ASP A 98 -7.23 10.89 5.27
CA ASP A 98 -8.37 10.30 4.59
C ASP A 98 -7.92 9.41 3.42
N HIS A 99 -6.93 9.86 2.64
CA HIS A 99 -6.34 9.05 1.57
C HIS A 99 -5.66 7.78 2.10
N TYR A 100 -4.88 7.90 3.19
CA TYR A 100 -4.30 6.74 3.85
C TYR A 100 -5.38 5.80 4.39
N LYS A 101 -6.46 6.34 4.97
CA LYS A 101 -7.57 5.54 5.47
C LYS A 101 -8.25 4.80 4.33
N GLN A 102 -8.51 5.48 3.22
CA GLN A 102 -9.13 4.86 2.05
C GLN A 102 -8.30 3.70 1.52
N PHE A 103 -6.98 3.85 1.42
CA PHE A 103 -6.11 2.74 1.01
C PHE A 103 -6.22 1.56 1.97
N VAL A 104 -6.06 1.80 3.28
CA VAL A 104 -6.08 0.73 4.31
C VAL A 104 -7.43 0.03 4.34
N VAL A 105 -8.52 0.80 4.43
CA VAL A 105 -9.89 0.26 4.50
C VAL A 105 -10.25 -0.41 3.18
N GLY A 106 -9.87 0.16 2.04
CA GLY A 106 -10.11 -0.39 0.71
C GLY A 106 -9.52 -1.78 0.55
N VAL A 107 -8.21 -1.91 0.76
CA VAL A 107 -7.50 -3.19 0.65
C VAL A 107 -8.08 -4.23 1.60
N VAL A 108 -8.31 -3.87 2.86
CA VAL A 108 -8.79 -4.83 3.88
C VAL A 108 -10.23 -5.25 3.64
N ALA A 109 -11.12 -4.32 3.30
CA ALA A 109 -12.52 -4.62 3.04
C ALA A 109 -12.68 -5.49 1.80
N ASP A 110 -11.97 -5.16 0.71
CA ASP A 110 -12.07 -5.90 -0.54
C ASP A 110 -11.48 -7.31 -0.37
N ASP A 111 -10.34 -7.46 0.33
CA ASP A 111 -9.77 -8.77 0.67
C ASP A 111 -10.72 -9.63 1.53
N ILE A 112 -11.35 -9.05 2.56
CA ILE A 112 -12.35 -9.75 3.38
C ILE A 112 -13.58 -10.13 2.54
N TRP A 113 -14.08 -9.21 1.72
CA TRP A 113 -15.24 -9.46 0.88
C TRP A 113 -14.96 -10.60 -0.10
N LEU A 114 -13.84 -10.57 -0.81
CA LEU A 114 -13.38 -11.66 -1.69
C LEU A 114 -13.25 -12.99 -0.94
N GLY A 115 -12.69 -12.96 0.28
CA GLY A 115 -12.56 -14.14 1.13
C GLY A 115 -13.91 -14.76 1.52
N ARG A 116 -14.94 -13.94 1.80
CA ARG A 116 -16.31 -14.43 2.06
C ARG A 116 -16.93 -15.18 0.88
N TYR A 117 -16.50 -14.87 -0.34
CA TYR A 117 -16.95 -15.55 -1.57
C TYR A 117 -16.00 -16.67 -2.02
N GLY A 118 -14.99 -17.03 -1.21
CA GLY A 118 -14.12 -18.17 -1.47
C GLY A 118 -13.05 -17.93 -2.54
N VAL A 119 -12.69 -16.67 -2.81
CA VAL A 119 -11.60 -16.32 -3.72
C VAL A 119 -10.26 -16.67 -3.06
N GLU A 120 -9.43 -17.47 -3.74
CA GLU A 120 -8.21 -18.02 -3.14
C GLU A 120 -7.17 -16.97 -2.76
N GLY A 121 -7.03 -15.87 -3.51
CA GLY A 121 -6.04 -14.83 -3.22
C GLY A 121 -6.43 -13.82 -2.13
N ALA A 122 -7.56 -14.00 -1.45
CA ALA A 122 -7.90 -13.23 -0.25
C ALA A 122 -7.04 -13.68 0.94
N GLU A 123 -5.92 -12.99 1.17
CA GLU A 123 -4.87 -13.46 2.08
C GLU A 123 -4.86 -12.72 3.42
N ILE A 124 -5.28 -11.45 3.48
CA ILE A 124 -5.31 -10.71 4.75
C ILE A 124 -6.38 -11.27 5.68
N CYS A 125 -7.56 -11.59 5.16
CA CYS A 125 -8.69 -12.06 5.95
C CYS A 125 -8.45 -13.39 6.67
N LYS A 126 -7.46 -14.18 6.22
CA LYS A 126 -7.05 -15.45 6.83
C LYS A 126 -6.08 -15.27 8.02
N ARG A 127 -5.62 -14.04 8.28
CA ARG A 127 -4.55 -13.77 9.27
C ARG A 127 -5.13 -13.38 10.63
N ASP A 128 -4.54 -13.93 11.69
CA ASP A 128 -4.90 -13.62 13.09
C ASP A 128 -4.22 -12.32 13.57
N TRP A 129 -4.56 -11.20 12.93
CA TRP A 129 -4.08 -9.88 13.31
C TRP A 129 -5.20 -9.05 13.92
N THR A 130 -4.87 -8.30 14.97
CA THR A 130 -5.77 -7.26 15.50
C THR A 130 -5.92 -6.10 14.52
N ALA A 131 -7.03 -5.37 14.58
CA ALA A 131 -7.26 -4.15 13.79
C ALA A 131 -6.05 -3.19 13.79
N ARG A 132 -5.48 -2.95 14.98
CA ARG A 132 -4.27 -2.14 15.15
C ARG A 132 -3.07 -2.67 14.37
N GLN A 133 -2.82 -3.98 14.45
CA GLN A 133 -1.70 -4.60 13.72
C GLN A 133 -1.91 -4.51 12.21
N THR A 134 -3.13 -4.76 11.74
CA THR A 134 -3.50 -4.67 10.33
C THR A 134 -3.28 -3.26 9.80
N THR A 135 -3.82 -2.23 10.47
CA THR A 135 -3.61 -0.82 10.07
C THR A 135 -2.13 -0.46 9.98
N VAL A 136 -1.34 -0.79 11.01
CA VAL A 136 0.10 -0.48 11.01
C VAL A 136 0.82 -1.19 9.85
N LYS A 137 0.50 -2.45 9.59
CA LYS A 137 1.10 -3.23 8.49
C LYS A 137 0.74 -2.66 7.13
N MET A 138 -0.52 -2.29 6.91
CA MET A 138 -0.97 -1.70 5.65
C MET A 138 -0.35 -0.34 5.39
N VAL A 139 -0.22 0.52 6.41
CA VAL A 139 0.49 1.81 6.27
C VAL A 139 1.97 1.59 5.92
N MET A 140 2.65 0.65 6.60
CA MET A 140 4.04 0.33 6.28
C MET A 140 4.21 -0.23 4.86
N PHE A 141 3.22 -0.98 4.38
CA PHE A 141 3.23 -1.51 3.04
C PHE A 141 2.97 -0.43 1.99
N LEU A 142 2.01 0.45 2.22
CA LEU A 142 1.79 1.63 1.38
C LEU A 142 3.05 2.50 1.28
N GLU A 143 3.72 2.77 2.40
CA GLU A 143 4.99 3.51 2.41
C GLU A 143 6.06 2.85 1.53
N PHE A 144 6.12 1.52 1.54
CA PHE A 144 7.02 0.76 0.67
C PHE A 144 6.61 0.86 -0.80
N LEU A 145 5.33 0.73 -1.13
CA LEU A 145 4.83 0.86 -2.51
C LEU A 145 5.09 2.27 -3.06
N VAL A 146 4.84 3.31 -2.27
CA VAL A 146 5.17 4.70 -2.65
C VAL A 146 6.65 4.85 -2.92
N GLN A 147 7.51 4.26 -2.07
CA GLN A 147 8.96 4.30 -2.28
C GLN A 147 9.35 3.61 -3.60
N GLU A 148 8.86 2.40 -3.86
CA GLU A 148 9.11 1.68 -5.11
C GLU A 148 8.49 2.38 -6.34
N TRP A 149 7.46 3.21 -6.15
CA TRP A 149 6.90 4.03 -7.24
C TRP A 149 7.74 5.27 -7.53
N VAL A 150 8.13 6.04 -6.49
CA VAL A 150 8.92 7.29 -6.64
C VAL A 150 10.31 7.00 -7.19
N ASP A 151 10.98 5.99 -6.63
CA ASP A 151 12.37 5.68 -6.97
C ASP A 151 12.47 4.73 -8.18
N GLY A 152 11.33 4.35 -8.80
CA GLY A 152 11.21 3.14 -9.63
C GLY A 152 11.47 1.87 -8.80
N PRO A 153 11.54 0.66 -9.39
CA PRO A 153 12.15 -0.49 -8.73
C PRO A 153 13.64 -0.17 -8.49
N GLY A 154 13.95 0.63 -7.46
CA GLY A 154 15.20 1.38 -7.26
C GLY A 154 16.03 1.61 -8.53
N ASP A 155 15.76 2.67 -9.29
CA ASP A 155 16.51 2.95 -10.52
C ASP A 155 17.94 3.45 -10.24
N ALA A 156 18.91 2.79 -10.86
CA ALA A 156 20.35 2.99 -10.67
C ALA A 156 20.88 4.28 -11.33
N SER A 157 20.05 5.00 -12.09
CA SER A 157 20.43 6.18 -12.87
C SER A 157 20.73 7.44 -12.02
N VAL A 158 20.25 7.51 -10.77
CA VAL A 158 20.65 8.56 -9.82
C VAL A 158 22.13 8.44 -9.43
N ARG A 159 22.77 7.28 -9.62
CA ARG A 159 24.20 7.06 -9.38
C ARG A 159 25.13 7.65 -10.44
N GLU A 160 24.67 7.83 -11.67
CA GLU A 160 25.53 8.39 -12.72
C GLU A 160 25.73 9.90 -12.59
N LYS A 161 24.75 10.64 -12.04
CA LYS A 161 24.94 12.07 -11.73
C LYS A 161 25.91 12.34 -10.59
N ALA A 162 26.13 11.38 -9.70
CA ALA A 162 27.17 11.46 -8.67
C ALA A 162 28.57 11.04 -9.19
N GLY A 163 28.65 10.39 -10.35
CA GLY A 163 29.87 9.78 -10.90
C GLY A 163 30.60 10.61 -11.95
N HIS A 164 29.94 11.59 -12.60
CA HIS A 164 30.58 12.37 -13.66
C HIS A 164 30.28 13.87 -13.61
N GLY A 165 31.25 14.63 -13.08
CA GLY A 165 31.69 15.88 -13.72
C GLY A 165 31.47 17.20 -12.98
N GLN A 166 32.34 17.53 -12.01
CA GLN A 166 33.01 18.84 -12.00
C GLN A 166 34.44 18.70 -11.47
N MET A 167 35.33 18.26 -12.37
CA MET A 167 36.73 18.67 -12.33
C MET A 167 36.76 20.13 -12.80
N TYR A 168 36.77 21.09 -11.88
CA TYR A 168 37.23 22.44 -12.19
C TYR A 168 38.62 22.61 -11.60
N ARG A 169 39.61 22.75 -12.50
CA ARG A 169 40.86 23.47 -12.22
C ARG A 169 40.50 24.88 -11.75
N VAL A 170 40.96 25.29 -10.56
CA VAL A 170 42.12 26.18 -10.33
C VAL A 170 42.66 25.85 -8.94
#